data_AF-A0A9P5S8N9-F1
#
_entry.id   AF-A0A9P5S8N9-F1
#
_cell.length_a   1.000
_cell.length_b   1.000
_cell.length_c   1.000
_cell.angle_alpha   90.00
_cell.angle_beta   90.00
_cell.angle_gamma   90.00
#
_symmetry.space_group_name_H-M   'P 1'
#
loop_
_entity.id
_entity.type
_entity.pdbx_description
1 polymer ?
#
loop_
_entity_poly.entity_id
_entity_poly.type
_entity_poly.pdbx_seq_one_letter_code
_entity_poly.pdbx_strand_id
1 'polypeptide(L)'
;VPPRAMFWAQLLGTVIAGLVNLLTANWLLKSQENVCTKLSKDFQCSQAVTFYSASVIWGVIGPNRMFGSSSMYNSINYFFLIGFVLPIPFYYLKKAFPNSFLEYVHIPVLLAATGMMPPAQAYNYTNWLAVGFLFQYFARRYHPEWHLRYTYVMSAAFDSGTAFMVLLCFFIFTIRSKTMVEWWGTRDDLCPLEGEPYYPVVTDEQK
;
A
#
# COMPACT_ATOMS: atom_id res chain seq x y z
N VAL A 1 27.43 6.43 9.59
CA VAL A 1 27.07 5.98 10.97
C VAL A 1 27.92 4.76 11.30
N PRO A 2 28.55 4.68 12.50
CA PRO A 2 29.36 3.51 12.86
C PRO A 2 28.48 2.23 12.90
N PRO A 3 28.89 1.13 12.25
CA PRO A 3 28.04 -0.06 12.06
C PRO A 3 27.50 -0.66 13.36
N ARG A 4 28.30 -0.66 14.44
CA ARG A 4 27.90 -1.21 15.75
C ARG A 4 26.78 -0.40 16.41
N ALA A 5 26.83 0.93 16.32
CA ALA A 5 25.79 1.78 16.89
C ALA A 5 24.47 1.65 16.10
N MET A 6 24.57 1.54 14.78
CA MET A 6 23.41 1.31 13.91
C MET A 6 22.71 -0.02 14.25
N PHE A 7 23.50 -1.09 14.43
CA PHE A 7 22.97 -2.40 14.82
C PHE A 7 22.22 -2.35 16.15
N TRP A 8 22.81 -1.76 17.19
CA TRP A 8 22.18 -1.66 18.50
C TRP A 8 20.90 -0.81 18.49
N ALA A 9 20.91 0.30 17.74
CA ALA A 9 19.73 1.15 17.60
C ALA A 9 18.57 0.42 16.89
N GLN A 10 18.86 -0.31 15.81
CA GLN A 10 17.85 -1.09 15.09
C GLN A 10 17.33 -2.28 15.92
N LEU A 11 18.21 -2.99 16.63
CA LEU A 11 17.82 -4.10 17.48
C LEU A 11 16.92 -3.64 18.62
N LEU A 12 17.32 -2.58 19.33
CA LEU A 12 16.50 -2.04 20.41
C LEU A 12 15.15 -1.51 19.88
N GLY A 13 15.18 -0.80 18.75
CA GLY A 13 13.98 -0.28 18.10
C GLY A 13 12.99 -1.37 17.70
N THR A 14 13.47 -2.48 17.12
CA THR A 14 12.62 -3.61 16.72
C THR A 14 12.03 -4.36 17.91
N VAL A 15 12.79 -4.55 18.99
CA VAL A 15 12.29 -5.17 20.23
C VAL A 15 11.18 -4.31 20.85
N ILE A 16 11.42 -3.00 20.98
CA ILE A 16 10.41 -2.06 21.52
C ILE A 16 9.16 -2.05 20.62
N ALA A 17 9.33 -1.92 19.30
CA ALA A 17 8.23 -1.89 18.35
C ALA A 17 7.39 -3.18 18.40
N GLY A 18 8.03 -4.35 18.49
CA GLY A 18 7.34 -5.63 18.61
C GLY A 18 6.49 -5.73 19.88
N LEU A 19 7.03 -5.33 21.02
CA LEU A 19 6.30 -5.32 22.31
C LEU A 19 5.13 -4.34 22.28
N VAL A 20 5.36 -3.09 21.83
CA VAL A 20 4.32 -2.06 21.77
C VAL A 20 3.21 -2.48 20.82
N ASN A 21 3.53 -2.97 19.61
CA ASN A 21 2.52 -3.43 18.66
C ASN A 21 1.67 -4.57 19.22
N LEU A 22 2.28 -5.54 19.92
CA LEU A 22 1.54 -6.65 20.53
C LEU A 22 0.61 -6.17 21.65
N LEU A 23 1.08 -5.26 22.51
CA LEU A 23 0.29 -4.71 23.60
C LEU A 23 -0.89 -3.90 23.06
N THR A 24 -0.64 -3.00 22.11
CA THR A 24 -1.68 -2.18 21.48
C THR A 24 -2.70 -3.02 20.73
N ALA A 25 -2.27 -4.05 19.99
CA ALA A 25 -3.19 -4.95 19.29
C ALA A 25 -4.11 -5.71 20.27
N ASN A 26 -3.55 -6.26 21.36
CA ASN A 26 -4.34 -6.94 22.40
C ASN A 26 -5.29 -5.99 23.13
N TRP A 27 -4.86 -4.76 23.38
CA TRP A 27 -5.70 -3.75 24.02
C TRP A 27 -6.86 -3.33 23.11
N LEU A 28 -6.60 -3.07 21.83
CA LEU A 28 -7.62 -2.67 20.87
C LEU A 28 -8.71 -3.74 20.68
N LEU A 29 -8.30 -5.01 20.55
CA LEU A 29 -9.24 -6.14 20.39
C LEU A 29 -10.12 -6.35 21.63
N LYS A 30 -9.68 -5.93 22.82
CA LYS A 30 -10.48 -6.02 24.07
C LYS A 30 -11.34 -4.78 24.30
N SER A 31 -10.89 -3.61 23.85
CA SER A 31 -11.54 -2.34 24.14
C SER A 31 -12.65 -1.99 23.15
N GLN A 32 -12.59 -2.51 21.92
CA GLN A 32 -13.54 -2.18 20.86
C GLN A 32 -14.24 -3.43 20.35
N GLU A 33 -15.58 -3.39 20.31
CA GLU A 33 -16.40 -4.46 19.74
C GLU A 33 -16.40 -4.37 18.19
N ASN A 34 -16.46 -5.51 17.51
CA ASN A 34 -16.51 -5.62 16.04
C ASN A 34 -15.28 -5.11 15.26
N VAL A 35 -14.09 -5.15 15.86
CA VAL A 35 -12.82 -4.87 15.14
C VAL A 35 -12.63 -5.85 13.96
N CYS A 36 -12.14 -5.36 12.82
CA CYS A 36 -11.94 -6.15 11.59
C CYS A 36 -13.20 -6.76 10.95
N THR A 37 -14.41 -6.35 11.37
CA THR A 37 -15.67 -6.82 10.76
C THR A 37 -16.14 -5.83 9.68
N LYS A 38 -16.81 -6.32 8.62
CA LYS A 38 -17.36 -5.47 7.54
C LYS A 38 -18.34 -4.38 8.02
N LEU A 39 -18.89 -4.54 9.23
CA LEU A 39 -19.83 -3.60 9.85
C LEU A 39 -19.15 -2.35 10.44
N SER A 40 -17.85 -2.43 10.73
CA SER A 40 -17.09 -1.36 11.38
C SER A 40 -16.34 -0.55 10.33
N LYS A 41 -16.78 0.69 10.09
CA LYS A 41 -16.11 1.61 9.14
C LYS A 41 -14.74 2.08 9.63
N ASP A 42 -14.58 2.28 10.94
CA ASP A 42 -13.37 2.91 11.49
C ASP A 42 -12.18 1.95 11.67
N PHE A 43 -12.44 0.64 11.85
CA PHE A 43 -11.42 -0.38 12.14
C PHE A 43 -11.42 -1.50 11.11
N GLN A 44 -11.07 -1.15 9.87
CA GLN A 44 -10.89 -2.11 8.79
C GLN A 44 -9.49 -2.73 8.80
N CYS A 45 -9.42 -4.05 8.61
CA CYS A 45 -8.17 -4.82 8.66
C CYS A 45 -7.77 -5.33 7.27
N SER A 46 -7.73 -4.42 6.28
CA SER A 46 -7.47 -4.75 4.87
C SER A 46 -6.20 -5.57 4.65
N GLN A 47 -5.10 -5.19 5.31
CA GLN A 47 -3.84 -5.93 5.26
C GLN A 47 -4.01 -7.37 5.78
N ALA A 48 -4.59 -7.54 6.97
CA ALA A 48 -4.79 -8.86 7.57
C ALA A 48 -5.69 -9.76 6.70
N VAL A 49 -6.75 -9.21 6.12
CA VAL A 49 -7.65 -9.93 5.19
C VAL A 49 -6.91 -10.34 3.91
N THR A 50 -6.06 -9.48 3.37
CA THR A 50 -5.24 -9.78 2.19
C THR A 50 -4.22 -10.90 2.50
N PHE A 51 -3.51 -10.81 3.63
CA PHE A 51 -2.58 -11.84 4.07
C PHE A 51 -3.26 -13.18 4.35
N TYR A 52 -4.45 -13.15 4.95
CA TYR A 52 -5.26 -14.35 5.17
C TYR A 52 -5.68 -14.99 3.84
N SER A 53 -6.19 -14.19 2.90
CA SER A 53 -6.59 -14.65 1.57
C SER A 53 -5.41 -15.28 0.82
N ALA A 54 -4.24 -14.63 0.85
CA ALA A 54 -3.02 -15.17 0.27
C ALA A 54 -2.61 -16.52 0.91
N SER A 55 -2.74 -16.64 2.24
CA SER A 55 -2.43 -17.88 2.96
C SER A 55 -3.38 -19.02 2.57
N VAL A 56 -4.65 -18.73 2.34
CA VAL A 56 -5.64 -19.73 1.87
C VAL A 56 -5.32 -20.18 0.43
N ILE A 57 -5.01 -19.24 -0.46
CA ILE A 57 -4.64 -19.50 -1.85
C ILE A 57 -3.41 -20.42 -1.94
N TRP A 58 -2.32 -20.03 -1.28
CA TRP A 58 -1.05 -20.73 -1.41
C TRP A 58 -0.89 -21.93 -0.47
N GLY A 59 -1.56 -21.92 0.68
CA GLY A 59 -1.47 -22.98 1.68
C GLY A 59 -2.54 -24.06 1.54
N VAL A 60 -3.82 -23.69 1.59
CA VAL A 60 -4.94 -24.64 1.70
C VAL A 60 -5.41 -25.16 0.34
N ILE A 61 -5.67 -24.25 -0.62
CA ILE A 61 -6.13 -24.63 -1.96
C ILE A 61 -4.98 -25.20 -2.79
N GLY A 62 -3.81 -24.56 -2.64
CA GLY A 62 -2.60 -24.88 -3.36
C GLY A 62 -2.58 -24.31 -4.79
N PRO A 63 -1.39 -24.02 -5.32
CA PRO A 63 -1.23 -23.34 -6.59
C PRO A 63 -1.80 -24.12 -7.78
N ASN A 64 -1.80 -25.46 -7.73
CA ASN A 64 -2.30 -26.27 -8.85
C ASN A 64 -3.82 -26.11 -9.05
N ARG A 65 -4.60 -25.92 -7.98
CA ARG A 65 -6.06 -25.73 -8.10
C ARG A 65 -6.43 -24.31 -8.52
N MET A 66 -5.63 -23.31 -8.15
CA MET A 66 -5.88 -21.92 -8.54
C MET A 66 -5.27 -21.53 -9.89
N PHE A 67 -4.08 -22.01 -10.20
CA PHE A 67 -3.30 -21.58 -11.37
C PHE A 67 -2.99 -22.72 -12.35
N GLY A 68 -3.45 -23.94 -12.08
CA GLY A 68 -3.26 -25.09 -12.99
C GLY A 68 -3.94 -24.91 -14.34
N SER A 69 -3.63 -25.79 -15.30
CA SER A 69 -4.05 -25.67 -16.71
C SER A 69 -5.57 -25.63 -16.93
N SER A 70 -6.35 -26.24 -16.03
CA SER A 70 -7.83 -26.25 -16.10
C SER A 70 -8.50 -25.22 -15.18
N SER A 71 -7.75 -24.33 -14.55
CA SER A 71 -8.28 -23.37 -13.58
C SER A 71 -8.62 -22.02 -14.21
N MET A 72 -9.60 -21.32 -13.61
CA MET A 72 -10.06 -20.01 -14.06
C MET A 72 -8.94 -18.95 -14.08
N TYR A 73 -7.95 -19.06 -13.19
CA TYR A 73 -6.85 -18.10 -13.10
C TYR A 73 -5.56 -18.54 -13.82
N ASN A 74 -5.62 -19.58 -14.67
CA ASN A 74 -4.45 -20.03 -15.44
C ASN A 74 -3.83 -18.89 -16.28
N SER A 75 -4.69 -18.03 -16.84
CA SER A 75 -4.30 -16.87 -17.64
C SER A 75 -3.35 -15.92 -16.90
N ILE A 76 -3.40 -15.87 -15.57
CA ILE A 76 -2.55 -14.98 -14.77
C ILE A 76 -1.07 -15.39 -14.86
N ASN A 77 -0.77 -16.67 -15.04
CA ASN A 77 0.61 -17.13 -15.15
C ASN A 77 1.32 -16.58 -16.39
N TYR A 78 0.60 -16.23 -17.46
CA TYR A 78 1.19 -15.63 -18.64
C TYR A 78 1.74 -14.22 -18.37
N PHE A 79 1.30 -13.54 -17.30
CA PHE A 79 1.92 -12.27 -16.90
C PHE A 79 3.37 -12.41 -16.47
N PHE A 80 3.82 -13.59 -16.02
CA PHE A 80 5.26 -13.82 -15.77
C PHE A 80 6.06 -13.76 -17.06
N LEU A 81 5.54 -14.36 -18.15
CA LEU A 81 6.16 -14.29 -19.47
C LEU A 81 6.12 -12.87 -20.01
N ILE A 82 4.98 -12.18 -19.87
CA ILE A 82 4.87 -10.76 -20.27
C ILE A 82 5.89 -9.93 -19.49
N GLY A 83 6.01 -10.10 -18.17
CA GLY A 83 6.97 -9.39 -17.34
C GLY A 83 8.44 -9.68 -17.71
N PHE A 84 8.76 -10.90 -18.16
CA PHE A 84 10.09 -11.24 -18.67
C PHE A 84 10.37 -10.65 -20.05
N VAL A 85 9.37 -10.64 -20.93
CA VAL A 85 9.51 -10.16 -22.31
C VAL A 85 9.49 -8.63 -22.36
N LEU A 86 8.67 -7.95 -21.54
CA LEU A 86 8.45 -6.49 -21.62
C LEU A 86 9.73 -5.64 -21.56
N PRO A 87 10.75 -5.95 -20.74
CA PRO A 87 11.99 -5.18 -20.71
C PRO A 87 12.81 -5.25 -22.00
N ILE A 88 12.71 -6.34 -22.77
CA ILE A 88 13.50 -6.60 -23.97
C ILE A 88 13.20 -5.59 -25.10
N PRO A 89 11.95 -5.38 -25.55
CA PRO A 89 11.65 -4.40 -26.59
C PRO A 89 11.97 -2.98 -26.12
N PHE A 90 11.74 -2.64 -24.84
CA PHE A 90 12.09 -1.31 -24.30
C PHE A 90 13.60 -1.06 -24.29
N TYR A 91 14.41 -2.09 -24.04
CA TYR A 91 15.87 -2.00 -24.15
C TYR A 91 16.32 -1.69 -25.58
N TYR A 92 15.79 -2.41 -26.58
CA TYR A 92 16.12 -2.16 -27.98
C TYR A 92 15.58 -0.80 -28.47
N LEU A 93 14.39 -0.39 -28.01
CA LEU A 93 13.80 0.89 -28.35
C LEU A 93 14.62 2.05 -27.76
N LYS A 94 15.14 1.91 -26.54
CA LYS A 94 16.09 2.86 -25.95
C LYS A 94 17.38 2.94 -26.77
N LYS A 95 17.90 1.81 -27.26
CA LYS A 95 19.12 1.77 -28.10
C LYS A 95 18.90 2.41 -29.48
N ALA A 96 17.71 2.28 -30.06
CA ALA A 96 17.36 2.88 -31.34
C ALA A 96 17.08 4.39 -31.24
N PHE A 97 16.52 4.86 -30.11
CA PHE A 97 16.18 6.28 -29.88
C PHE A 97 16.85 6.85 -28.61
N PRO A 98 18.17 7.10 -28.66
CA PRO A 98 18.94 7.51 -27.48
C PRO A 98 18.58 8.89 -26.89
N ASN A 99 17.87 9.75 -27.63
CA ASN A 99 17.45 11.09 -27.18
C ASN A 99 15.94 11.21 -26.89
N SER A 100 15.23 10.09 -26.71
CA SER A 100 13.78 10.09 -26.45
C SER A 100 13.45 9.97 -24.96
N PHE A 101 12.22 10.32 -24.58
CA PHE A 101 11.69 10.19 -23.20
C PHE A 101 11.78 8.77 -22.64
N LEU A 102 11.95 7.77 -23.52
CA LEU A 102 12.09 6.35 -23.20
C LEU A 102 13.30 6.06 -22.28
N GLU A 103 14.27 6.96 -22.20
CA GLU A 103 15.37 6.83 -21.23
C GLU A 103 14.90 6.92 -19.77
N TYR A 104 13.82 7.67 -19.49
CA TYR A 104 13.28 7.88 -18.14
C TYR A 104 12.30 6.80 -17.71
N VAL A 105 11.88 5.90 -18.62
CA VAL A 105 10.88 4.87 -18.35
C VAL A 105 11.55 3.60 -17.84
N HIS A 106 11.40 3.32 -16.55
CA HIS A 106 11.87 2.10 -15.93
C HIS A 106 10.73 1.08 -15.80
N ILE A 107 10.64 0.17 -16.77
CA ILE A 107 9.60 -0.88 -16.81
C ILE A 107 9.52 -1.72 -15.54
N PRO A 108 10.63 -2.23 -14.95
CA PRO A 108 10.53 -3.03 -13.72
C PRO A 108 9.95 -2.23 -12.55
N VAL A 109 10.24 -0.93 -12.47
CA VAL A 109 9.70 -0.05 -11.43
C VAL A 109 8.21 0.16 -11.62
N LEU A 110 7.75 0.33 -12.87
CA LEU A 110 6.33 0.46 -13.18
C LEU A 110 5.54 -0.82 -12.84
N LEU A 111 6.09 -2.00 -13.15
CA LEU A 111 5.46 -3.28 -12.81
C LEU A 111 5.47 -3.55 -11.30
N ALA A 112 6.53 -3.15 -10.59
CA ALA A 112 6.61 -3.30 -9.14
C ALA A 112 5.72 -2.31 -8.38
N ALA A 113 5.43 -1.13 -8.97
CA ALA A 113 4.63 -0.09 -8.33
C ALA A 113 3.25 -0.58 -7.88
N THR A 114 2.62 -1.48 -8.65
CA THR A 114 1.30 -2.04 -8.33
C THR A 114 1.32 -3.20 -7.34
N GLY A 115 2.48 -3.56 -6.78
CA GLY A 115 2.62 -4.71 -5.88
C GLY A 115 1.89 -4.57 -4.53
N MET A 116 1.50 -3.35 -4.16
CA MET A 116 0.73 -3.05 -2.94
C MET A 116 -0.79 -3.02 -3.16
N MET A 117 -1.27 -3.49 -4.31
CA MET A 117 -2.68 -3.77 -4.58
C MET A 117 -2.87 -5.28 -4.34
N PRO A 118 -3.62 -5.74 -3.32
CA PRO A 118 -4.93 -5.21 -2.89
C PRO A 118 -5.07 -4.51 -1.53
N PRO A 119 -4.05 -4.21 -0.70
CA PRO A 119 -4.33 -3.42 0.50
C PRO A 119 -4.46 -1.92 0.26
N ALA A 120 -3.80 -1.37 -0.77
CA ALA A 120 -3.86 0.05 -1.09
C ALA A 120 -4.99 0.35 -2.07
N GLN A 121 -5.87 1.28 -1.69
CA GLN A 121 -6.92 1.82 -2.57
C GLN A 121 -6.33 2.67 -3.70
N ALA A 122 -7.08 2.82 -4.80
CA ALA A 122 -6.64 3.51 -6.01
C ALA A 122 -6.20 4.97 -5.76
N TYR A 123 -6.88 5.68 -4.86
CA TYR A 123 -6.54 7.06 -4.53
C TYR A 123 -5.13 7.19 -3.91
N ASN A 124 -4.64 6.17 -3.20
CA ASN A 124 -3.30 6.19 -2.62
C ASN A 124 -2.23 6.26 -3.71
N TYR A 125 -2.45 5.58 -4.84
CA TYR A 125 -1.54 5.62 -5.99
C TYR A 125 -1.53 6.98 -6.68
N THR A 126 -2.71 7.57 -6.92
CA THR A 126 -2.79 8.90 -7.53
C THR A 126 -2.14 9.97 -6.65
N ASN A 127 -2.38 9.92 -5.34
CA ASN A 127 -1.74 10.83 -4.38
C ASN A 127 -0.22 10.61 -4.31
N TRP A 128 0.23 9.36 -4.27
CA TRP A 128 1.65 9.03 -4.27
C TRP A 128 2.36 9.55 -5.54
N LEU A 129 1.74 9.40 -6.72
CA LEU A 129 2.27 9.94 -7.97
C LEU A 129 2.30 11.48 -7.97
N ALA A 130 1.26 12.14 -7.45
CA ALA A 130 1.19 13.59 -7.38
C ALA A 130 2.28 14.17 -6.46
N VAL A 131 2.42 13.62 -5.25
CA VAL A 131 3.45 14.02 -4.28
C VAL A 131 4.84 13.68 -4.82
N GLY A 132 5.00 12.49 -5.40
CA GLY A 132 6.24 12.07 -6.05
C GLY A 132 6.65 13.03 -7.16
N PHE A 133 5.72 13.45 -8.02
CA PHE A 133 5.99 14.44 -9.07
C PHE A 133 6.38 15.80 -8.49
N LEU A 134 5.68 16.29 -7.46
CA LEU A 134 6.01 17.57 -6.82
C LEU A 134 7.43 17.58 -6.23
N PHE A 135 7.82 16.53 -5.50
CA PHE A 135 9.14 16.51 -4.86
C PHE A 135 10.25 16.09 -5.84
N GLN A 136 10.02 15.09 -6.69
CA GLN A 136 11.07 14.54 -7.56
C GLN A 136 11.25 15.31 -8.86
N TYR A 137 10.20 15.97 -9.37
CA TYR A 137 10.31 16.81 -10.57
C TYR A 137 10.47 18.29 -10.21
N PHE A 138 9.51 18.88 -9.46
CA PHE A 138 9.58 20.31 -9.14
C PHE A 138 10.70 20.64 -8.16
N ALA A 139 10.68 20.06 -6.95
CA ALA A 139 11.67 20.45 -5.93
C ALA A 139 13.10 20.13 -6.37
N ARG A 140 13.31 19.01 -7.07
CA ARG A 140 14.62 18.65 -7.61
C ARG A 140 15.10 19.58 -8.74
N ARG A 141 14.20 20.08 -9.60
CA ARG A 141 14.57 20.93 -10.75
C ARG A 141 14.75 22.40 -10.38
N TYR A 142 13.90 22.93 -9.50
CA TYR A 142 13.91 24.35 -9.15
C TYR A 142 14.74 24.66 -7.89
N HIS A 143 14.90 23.70 -6.97
CA HIS A 143 15.65 23.87 -5.71
C HIS A 143 16.53 22.65 -5.36
N PRO A 144 17.53 22.31 -6.20
CA PRO A 144 18.34 21.10 -6.03
C PRO A 144 19.13 21.06 -4.72
N GLU A 145 19.70 22.19 -4.29
CA GLU A 145 20.46 22.30 -3.04
C GLU A 145 19.62 21.96 -1.80
N TRP A 146 18.36 22.41 -1.80
CA TRP A 146 17.44 22.11 -0.72
C TRP A 146 17.03 20.64 -0.76
N HIS A 147 16.68 20.11 -1.95
CA HIS A 147 16.24 18.73 -2.12
C HIS A 147 17.32 17.72 -1.69
N LEU A 148 18.59 17.93 -2.07
CA LEU A 148 19.69 17.04 -1.70
C LEU A 148 19.95 17.00 -0.19
N ARG A 149 19.74 18.12 0.51
CA ARG A 149 20.04 18.24 1.93
C ARG A 149 18.88 17.83 2.84
N TYR A 150 17.65 18.13 2.46
CA TYR A 150 16.50 18.07 3.39
C TYR A 150 15.43 17.05 3.02
N THR A 151 15.40 16.50 1.81
CA THR A 151 14.32 15.57 1.39
C THR A 151 14.18 14.37 2.32
N TYR A 152 15.29 13.75 2.73
CA TYR A 152 15.24 12.61 3.64
C TYR A 152 14.73 12.99 5.04
N VAL A 153 15.13 14.16 5.56
CA VAL A 153 14.68 14.64 6.87
C VAL A 153 13.19 14.97 6.84
N MET A 154 12.72 15.59 5.76
CA MET A 154 11.32 15.92 5.57
C MET A 154 10.46 14.67 5.38
N SER A 155 10.94 13.64 4.68
CA SER A 155 10.25 12.34 4.62
C SER A 155 10.06 11.76 6.02
N ALA A 156 11.13 11.73 6.84
CA ALA A 156 11.04 11.26 8.21
C ALA A 156 10.10 12.13 9.09
N ALA A 157 10.06 13.45 8.83
CA ALA A 157 9.15 14.36 9.50
C ALA A 157 7.68 14.10 9.12
N PHE A 158 7.38 13.78 7.86
CA PHE A 158 6.02 13.42 7.44
C PHE A 158 5.57 12.06 7.97
N ASP A 159 6.46 11.07 8.03
CA ASP A 159 6.15 9.75 8.60
C ASP A 159 5.84 9.88 10.11
N SER A 160 6.69 10.59 10.85
CA SER A 160 6.48 10.83 12.29
C SER A 160 5.29 11.76 12.57
N GLY A 161 5.08 12.79 11.75
CA GLY A 161 3.94 13.70 11.86
C GLY A 161 2.60 13.00 11.64
N THR A 162 2.53 12.14 10.62
CA THR A 162 1.33 11.31 10.36
C THR A 162 1.05 10.38 11.55
N ALA A 163 2.06 9.69 12.06
CA ALA A 163 1.91 8.81 13.21
C ALA A 163 1.39 9.56 14.45
N PHE A 164 1.93 10.76 14.73
CA PHE A 164 1.47 11.59 15.84
C PHE A 164 0.03 12.07 15.64
N MET A 165 -0.33 12.53 14.44
CA MET A 165 -1.69 12.99 14.14
C MET A 165 -2.71 11.86 14.22
N VAL A 166 -2.36 10.65 13.78
CA VAL A 166 -3.24 9.46 13.92
C VAL A 166 -3.51 9.17 15.40
N LEU A 167 -2.49 9.20 16.26
CA LEU A 167 -2.69 9.01 17.70
C LEU A 167 -3.57 10.10 18.30
N LEU A 168 -3.34 11.36 17.93
CA LEU A 168 -4.15 12.48 18.39
C LEU A 168 -5.62 12.34 17.96
N CYS A 169 -5.87 11.99 16.69
CA CYS A 169 -7.21 11.71 16.18
C CYS A 169 -7.87 10.54 16.93
N PHE A 170 -7.13 9.47 17.23
CA PHE A 170 -7.61 8.33 18.00
C PHE A 170 -8.06 8.75 19.41
N PHE A 171 -7.27 9.55 20.12
CA PHE A 171 -7.64 10.06 21.45
C PHE A 171 -8.87 10.98 21.44
N ILE A 172 -9.00 11.81 20.40
CA ILE A 172 -10.09 12.80 20.29
C ILE A 172 -11.39 12.15 19.82
N PHE A 173 -11.37 11.37 18.74
CA PHE A 173 -12.57 10.86 18.09
C PHE A 173 -12.95 9.47 18.60
N THR A 174 -12.00 8.53 18.65
CA THR A 174 -12.31 7.13 19.02
C THR A 174 -12.65 7.00 20.50
N ILE A 175 -11.79 7.48 21.42
CA ILE A 175 -12.02 7.28 22.87
C ILE A 175 -13.22 8.09 23.37
N ARG A 176 -13.49 9.27 22.80
CA ARG A 176 -14.64 10.10 23.19
C ARG A 176 -15.91 9.79 22.40
N SER A 177 -15.90 8.75 21.57
CA SER A 177 -17.01 8.35 20.68
C SER A 177 -17.61 9.52 19.88
N LYS A 178 -16.76 10.44 19.43
CA LYS A 178 -17.17 11.58 18.60
C LYS A 178 -16.98 11.22 17.13
N THR A 179 -18.03 11.44 16.34
CA THR A 179 -17.97 11.29 14.89
C THR A 179 -17.05 12.34 14.29
N MET A 180 -16.21 11.94 13.34
CA MET A 180 -15.40 12.85 12.54
C MET A 180 -16.32 13.85 11.81
N VAL A 181 -15.88 15.09 11.64
CA VAL A 181 -16.61 16.09 10.85
C VAL A 181 -16.74 15.60 9.41
N GLU A 182 -17.93 15.71 8.83
CA GLU A 182 -18.15 15.44 7.41
C GLU A 182 -17.53 16.57 6.57
N TRP A 183 -16.53 16.23 5.78
CA TRP A 183 -15.88 17.12 4.82
C TRP A 183 -15.45 16.30 3.61
N TRP A 184 -14.91 16.95 2.59
CA TRP A 184 -14.52 16.29 1.34
C TRP A 184 -13.52 15.13 1.52
N GLY A 185 -12.80 15.03 2.64
CA GLY A 185 -11.88 13.91 2.91
C GLY A 185 -12.46 12.74 3.74
N THR A 186 -13.64 12.87 4.33
CA THR A 186 -14.31 11.79 5.12
C THR A 186 -15.55 11.26 4.40
N ARG A 187 -15.77 11.67 3.16
CA ARG A 187 -16.97 11.37 2.39
C ARG A 187 -16.83 10.05 1.63
N ASP A 188 -17.67 9.09 1.98
CA ASP A 188 -17.70 7.74 1.36
C ASP A 188 -18.31 7.74 -0.07
N ASP A 189 -18.88 8.87 -0.52
CA ASP A 189 -19.59 9.00 -1.79
C ASP A 189 -18.71 9.51 -2.95
N LEU A 190 -17.43 9.82 -2.69
CA LEU A 190 -16.51 10.34 -3.70
C LEU A 190 -16.17 9.32 -4.79
N CYS A 191 -16.23 8.02 -4.47
CA CYS A 191 -15.97 6.93 -5.41
C CYS A 191 -16.94 5.76 -5.15
N PRO A 192 -18.12 5.74 -5.83
CA PRO A 192 -19.10 4.66 -5.68
C PRO A 192 -18.54 3.26 -5.98
N LEU A 193 -17.52 3.19 -6.84
CA LEU A 193 -16.82 1.96 -7.26
C LEU A 193 -15.84 1.40 -6.22
N GLU A 194 -15.64 2.08 -5.10
CA GLU A 194 -14.73 1.66 -4.03
C GLU A 194 -15.39 0.68 -3.05
N GLY A 195 -16.72 0.70 -2.94
CA GLY A 195 -17.49 -0.15 -2.03
C GLY A 195 -18.15 -1.37 -2.66
N GLU A 196 -18.33 -1.39 -3.99
CA GLU A 196 -19.03 -2.48 -4.69
C GLU A 196 -18.14 -3.12 -5.78
N PRO A 197 -18.10 -4.47 -5.86
CA PRO A 197 -17.42 -5.14 -6.95
C PRO A 197 -18.09 -4.81 -8.28
N TYR A 198 -17.29 -4.58 -9.32
CA TYR A 198 -17.75 -4.25 -10.68
C TYR A 198 -18.69 -5.33 -11.28
N TYR A 199 -18.63 -6.54 -10.75
CA TYR A 199 -19.58 -7.62 -11.02
C TYR A 199 -20.34 -7.93 -9.73
N PRO A 200 -21.69 -7.99 -9.76
CA PRO A 200 -22.44 -8.48 -8.63
C PRO A 200 -21.97 -9.91 -8.33
N VAL A 201 -21.58 -10.16 -7.08
CA VAL A 201 -21.36 -11.52 -6.61
C VAL A 201 -22.72 -12.20 -6.68
N VAL A 202 -22.88 -13.12 -7.62
CA VAL A 202 -24.05 -14.00 -7.67
C VAL A 202 -23.99 -14.83 -6.40
N THR A 203 -24.73 -14.43 -5.39
CA THR A 203 -24.96 -15.27 -4.21
C THR A 203 -25.81 -16.45 -4.66
N ASP A 204 -25.41 -17.67 -4.27
CA ASP A 204 -26.12 -18.92 -4.54
C ASP A 204 -27.55 -18.96 -3.94
N GLU A 205 -28.08 -17.86 -3.39
CA GLU A 205 -29.47 -17.71 -2.96
C GLU A 205 -30.46 -17.53 -4.12
N GLN A 206 -29.99 -17.52 -5.38
CA GLN A 206 -30.86 -17.54 -6.58
C GLN A 206 -30.83 -18.87 -7.35
N LYS A 207 -30.64 -20.00 -6.65
CA LYS A 207 -30.85 -21.32 -7.24
C LYS A 207 -31.79 -22.19 -6.42
#